data_AF-A0A925UUD3-F1
#
_entry.id   AF-A0A925UUD3-F1
#
_cell.length_a   1.000
_cell.length_b   1.000
_cell.length_c   1.000
_cell.angle_alpha   90.00
_cell.angle_beta   90.00
_cell.angle_gamma   90.00
#
_symmetry.space_group_name_H-M   'P 1'
#
loop_
_entity.id
_entity.type
_entity.pdbx_description
1 polymer ?
#
loop_
_entity_poly.entity_id
_entity_poly.type
_entity_poly.pdbx_seq_one_letter_code
_entity_poly.pdbx_strand_id
1 'polypeptide(L)'
;MPNHYETLGLARGCSPNEIRSAYRKLVLVHHPDRSTDPKSRDIFIKATEAYETLGDVDRKREYDRLLNTEELKREQVRAAMRTTPQPRPKAQPRKPESVAIELTKLVQLFSRGRIAETELMARDLIRRAPKEAIPYGVLGDILRSRGNLVEAAKMYAFAAQFDSRNPIYQRRHEELISAAQISTSTVHIGRDREARPGPPMVAAIVAFMAGIYLVLSREAPIFPGVPVVSTFTLGLMGVLFFSGIATGSSLAMGGWLDRYQSTSTNALGRRSPTVVLGFVAIINFWAAALLYLFVGLGQRAFNYSTSRVVGAVAVLTLMFTGCAFASYAVDAGQVVAWGGNLVYLGALIGWMVADAFR
;
A
#
# COMPACT_ATOMS: atom_id res chain seq x y z
N MET A 1 -34.90 0.39 -30.84
CA MET A 1 -36.22 0.06 -31.41
C MET A 1 -37.26 0.26 -30.31
N PRO A 2 -38.44 0.83 -30.61
CA PRO A 2 -39.54 0.94 -29.66
C PRO A 2 -39.94 -0.45 -29.15
N ASN A 3 -40.40 -0.55 -27.91
CA ASN A 3 -40.94 -1.83 -27.43
C ASN A 3 -42.32 -2.14 -28.08
N HIS A 4 -42.82 -3.37 -27.96
CA HIS A 4 -44.10 -3.76 -28.59
C HIS A 4 -45.30 -3.00 -28.01
N TYR A 5 -45.23 -2.61 -26.73
CA TYR A 5 -46.26 -1.79 -26.09
C TYR A 5 -46.30 -0.37 -26.67
N GLU A 6 -45.14 0.27 -26.83
CA GLU A 6 -44.95 1.57 -27.48
C GLU A 6 -45.37 1.53 -28.95
N THR A 7 -45.09 0.42 -29.64
CA THR A 7 -45.50 0.21 -31.04
C THR A 7 -47.03 0.21 -31.19
N LEU A 8 -47.75 -0.34 -30.21
CA LEU A 8 -49.21 -0.29 -30.16
C LEU A 8 -49.76 0.96 -29.45
N GLY A 9 -48.90 1.83 -28.92
CA GLY A 9 -49.30 3.02 -28.15
C GLY A 9 -49.96 2.70 -26.80
N LEU A 10 -49.59 1.58 -26.18
CA LEU A 10 -50.15 1.09 -24.92
C LEU A 10 -49.13 1.15 -23.77
N ALA A 11 -49.65 1.25 -22.54
CA ALA A 11 -48.86 1.09 -21.33
C ALA A 11 -48.66 -0.39 -20.99
N ARG A 12 -47.59 -0.71 -20.25
CA ARG A 12 -47.40 -2.04 -19.67
C ARG A 12 -48.52 -2.31 -18.66
N GLY A 13 -49.03 -3.54 -18.64
CA GLY A 13 -50.19 -3.91 -17.81
C GLY A 13 -51.55 -3.72 -18.49
N CYS A 14 -51.58 -3.30 -19.76
CA CYS A 14 -52.82 -3.24 -20.53
C CYS A 14 -53.49 -4.63 -20.66
N SER A 15 -54.82 -4.61 -20.69
CA SER A 15 -55.65 -5.80 -20.85
C SER A 15 -55.57 -6.38 -22.27
N PRO A 16 -55.86 -7.68 -22.46
CA PRO A 16 -55.91 -8.28 -23.81
C PRO A 16 -56.88 -7.58 -24.76
N ASN A 17 -57.96 -7.00 -24.22
CA ASN A 17 -58.96 -6.26 -24.99
C ASN A 17 -58.40 -4.93 -25.53
N GLU A 18 -57.59 -4.23 -24.75
CA GLU A 18 -56.92 -2.99 -25.17
C GLU A 18 -55.88 -3.26 -26.26
N ILE A 19 -55.11 -4.35 -26.13
CA ILE A 19 -54.13 -4.79 -27.14
C ILE A 19 -54.82 -5.07 -28.47
N ARG A 20 -55.93 -5.81 -28.45
CA ARG A 20 -56.72 -6.11 -29.65
C ARG A 20 -57.34 -4.87 -30.28
N SER A 21 -57.83 -3.95 -29.46
CA SER A 21 -58.43 -2.69 -29.92
C SER A 21 -57.40 -1.77 -30.59
N ALA A 22 -56.22 -1.62 -29.98
CA ALA A 22 -55.13 -0.79 -30.51
C ALA A 22 -54.59 -1.35 -31.84
N TYR A 23 -54.37 -2.67 -31.91
CA TYR A 23 -53.95 -3.34 -33.13
C TYR A 23 -54.94 -3.12 -34.28
N ARG A 24 -56.26 -3.31 -34.03
CA ARG A 24 -57.30 -3.07 -35.05
C ARG A 24 -57.29 -1.64 -35.57
N LYS A 25 -57.13 -0.65 -34.68
CA LYS A 25 -57.05 0.77 -35.08
C LYS A 25 -55.84 1.03 -35.98
N LEU A 26 -54.67 0.51 -35.61
CA LEU A 26 -53.44 0.68 -36.39
C LEU A 26 -53.52 -0.01 -37.76
N VAL A 27 -54.05 -1.23 -37.82
CA VAL A 27 -54.25 -1.98 -39.08
C VAL A 27 -55.23 -1.25 -39.99
N LEU A 28 -56.32 -0.70 -39.48
CA LEU A 28 -57.31 0.01 -40.29
C LEU A 28 -56.73 1.29 -40.94
N VAL A 29 -55.81 1.97 -40.24
CA VAL A 29 -55.17 3.21 -40.71
C VAL A 29 -54.02 2.90 -41.67
N HIS A 30 -53.23 1.87 -41.39
CA HIS A 30 -51.98 1.57 -42.11
C HIS A 30 -52.08 0.37 -43.05
N HIS A 31 -53.28 -0.12 -43.37
CA HIS A 31 -53.47 -1.24 -44.29
C HIS A 31 -52.88 -0.92 -45.67
N PRO A 32 -52.14 -1.85 -46.31
CA PRO A 32 -51.50 -1.62 -47.61
C PRO A 32 -52.50 -1.23 -48.73
N ASP A 33 -53.74 -1.71 -48.65
CA ASP A 33 -54.79 -1.36 -49.63
C ASP A 33 -55.47 -0.01 -49.39
N ARG A 34 -55.28 0.62 -48.22
CA ARG A 34 -55.95 1.89 -47.85
C ARG A 34 -55.01 3.07 -47.73
N SER A 35 -53.75 2.84 -47.37
CA SER A 35 -52.77 3.89 -47.16
C SER A 35 -51.72 3.89 -48.27
N THR A 36 -51.46 5.07 -48.85
CA THR A 36 -50.39 5.31 -49.83
C THR A 36 -49.08 5.79 -49.19
N ASP A 37 -49.02 6.00 -47.87
CA ASP A 37 -47.80 6.43 -47.16
C ASP A 37 -46.73 5.31 -47.17
N PRO A 38 -45.49 5.60 -47.64
CA PRO A 38 -44.36 4.68 -47.59
C PRO A 38 -44.07 4.11 -46.18
N LYS A 39 -44.37 4.85 -45.12
CA LYS A 39 -44.14 4.42 -43.73
C LYS A 39 -45.23 3.48 -43.19
N SER A 40 -46.41 3.46 -43.82
CA SER A 40 -47.53 2.62 -43.35
C SER A 40 -47.21 1.13 -43.44
N ARG A 41 -46.42 0.70 -44.42
CA ARG A 41 -45.96 -0.69 -44.53
C ARG A 41 -45.13 -1.10 -43.30
N ASP A 42 -44.18 -0.27 -42.90
CA ASP A 42 -43.32 -0.55 -41.75
C ASP A 42 -44.10 -0.52 -40.43
N ILE A 43 -45.05 0.41 -40.29
CA ILE A 43 -45.91 0.50 -39.11
C ILE A 43 -46.83 -0.73 -39.04
N PHE A 44 -47.40 -1.16 -40.18
CA PHE A 44 -48.24 -2.35 -40.26
C PHE A 44 -47.49 -3.62 -39.87
N ILE A 45 -46.26 -3.81 -40.36
CA ILE A 45 -45.42 -4.96 -40.01
C ILE A 45 -45.12 -4.96 -38.51
N LYS A 46 -44.69 -3.82 -37.95
CA LYS A 46 -44.37 -3.69 -36.52
C LYS A 46 -45.60 -3.86 -35.62
N ALA A 47 -46.76 -3.36 -36.03
CA ALA A 47 -48.01 -3.52 -35.29
C ALA A 47 -48.47 -4.99 -35.28
N THR A 48 -48.30 -5.70 -36.39
CA THR A 48 -48.58 -7.14 -36.49
C THR A 48 -47.65 -7.95 -35.59
N GLU A 49 -46.34 -7.72 -35.66
CA GLU A 49 -45.35 -8.39 -34.79
C GLU A 49 -45.62 -8.12 -33.29
N ALA A 50 -45.98 -6.88 -32.95
CA ALA A 50 -46.36 -6.52 -31.58
C ALA A 50 -47.64 -7.25 -31.12
N TYR A 51 -48.64 -7.39 -32.00
CA TYR A 51 -49.87 -8.12 -31.68
C TYR A 51 -49.65 -9.64 -31.57
N GLU A 52 -48.82 -10.23 -32.43
CA GLU A 52 -48.46 -11.66 -32.35
C GLU A 52 -47.74 -12.00 -31.05
N THR A 53 -46.97 -11.06 -30.51
CA THR A 53 -46.23 -11.26 -29.26
C THR A 53 -47.08 -10.93 -28.03
N LEU A 54 -47.84 -9.84 -28.05
CA LEU A 54 -48.62 -9.37 -26.88
C LEU A 54 -50.04 -9.95 -26.81
N GLY A 55 -50.58 -10.45 -27.92
CA GLY A 55 -51.93 -11.01 -28.01
C GLY A 55 -52.06 -12.42 -27.44
N ASP A 56 -50.96 -13.17 -27.42
CA ASP A 56 -50.87 -14.49 -26.78
C ASP A 56 -50.37 -14.34 -25.34
N VAL A 57 -51.04 -15.03 -24.39
CA VAL A 57 -50.76 -14.88 -22.96
C VAL A 57 -49.37 -15.39 -22.59
N ASP A 58 -48.92 -16.49 -23.19
CA ASP A 58 -47.63 -17.10 -22.88
C ASP A 58 -46.50 -16.32 -23.54
N ARG A 59 -46.68 -15.87 -24.79
CA ARG A 59 -45.69 -15.02 -25.48
C ARG A 59 -45.55 -13.65 -24.83
N LYS A 60 -46.65 -13.06 -24.35
CA LYS A 60 -46.64 -11.81 -23.58
C LYS A 60 -45.86 -11.96 -22.29
N ARG A 61 -46.07 -13.05 -21.55
CA ARG A 61 -45.36 -13.33 -20.29
C ARG A 61 -43.85 -13.45 -20.52
N GLU A 62 -43.43 -14.15 -21.56
CA GLU A 62 -42.01 -14.30 -21.87
C GLU A 62 -41.39 -12.96 -22.32
N TYR A 63 -42.12 -12.20 -23.13
CA TYR A 63 -41.72 -10.86 -23.54
C TYR A 63 -41.54 -9.91 -22.34
N ASP A 64 -42.46 -9.92 -21.38
CA ASP A 64 -42.38 -9.10 -20.17
C ASP A 64 -41.17 -9.49 -19.30
N ARG A 65 -40.82 -10.79 -19.22
CA ARG A 65 -39.61 -11.26 -18.50
C ARG A 65 -38.32 -10.76 -19.15
N LEU A 66 -38.24 -10.85 -20.47
CA LEU A 66 -37.07 -10.36 -21.22
C LEU A 66 -36.92 -8.85 -21.07
N LEU A 67 -38.03 -8.10 -21.14
CA LEU A 67 -38.02 -6.65 -21.04
C LEU A 67 -37.54 -6.18 -19.65
N ASN A 68 -37.99 -6.82 -18.57
CA ASN A 68 -37.52 -6.54 -17.21
C ASN A 68 -36.03 -6.85 -17.03
N THR A 69 -35.55 -7.94 -17.63
CA THR A 69 -34.13 -8.34 -17.57
C THR A 69 -33.23 -7.33 -18.28
N GLU A 70 -33.65 -6.83 -19.44
CA GLU A 70 -32.92 -5.80 -20.19
C GLU A 70 -32.91 -4.44 -19.47
N GLU A 71 -33.98 -4.10 -18.73
CA GLU A 71 -34.03 -2.91 -17.89
C GLU A 71 -33.08 -3.01 -16.70
N LEU A 72 -33.05 -4.14 -16.00
CA LEU A 72 -32.09 -4.41 -14.92
C LEU A 72 -30.64 -4.29 -15.41
N LYS A 73 -30.31 -4.85 -16.58
CA LYS A 73 -28.97 -4.69 -17.19
C LYS A 73 -28.67 -3.22 -17.52
N ARG A 74 -29.62 -2.48 -18.08
CA ARG A 74 -29.45 -1.06 -18.41
C ARG A 74 -29.27 -0.21 -17.15
N GLU A 75 -29.98 -0.52 -16.07
CA GLU A 75 -29.81 0.13 -14.78
C GLU A 75 -28.47 -0.19 -14.15
N GLN A 76 -28.01 -1.43 -14.22
CA GLN A 76 -26.67 -1.84 -13.76
C GLN A 76 -25.56 -1.11 -14.55
N VAL A 77 -25.69 -1.00 -15.87
CA VAL A 77 -24.76 -0.23 -16.71
C VAL A 77 -24.81 1.26 -16.37
N ARG A 78 -25.99 1.84 -16.16
CA ARG A 78 -26.14 3.25 -15.74
C ARG A 78 -25.58 3.50 -14.34
N ALA A 79 -25.76 2.56 -13.41
CA ALA A 79 -25.21 2.63 -12.06
C ALA A 79 -23.67 2.54 -12.10
N ALA A 80 -23.11 1.64 -12.92
CA ALA A 80 -21.67 1.54 -13.17
C ALA A 80 -21.09 2.81 -13.84
N MET A 81 -21.83 3.43 -14.77
CA MET A 81 -21.45 4.71 -15.36
C MET A 81 -21.48 5.87 -14.36
N ARG A 82 -22.38 5.83 -13.36
CA ARG A 82 -22.44 6.82 -12.27
C ARG A 82 -21.30 6.68 -11.27
N THR A 83 -20.74 5.49 -11.10
CA THR A 83 -19.62 5.21 -10.17
C THR A 83 -18.24 5.19 -10.84
N THR A 84 -18.18 5.30 -12.17
CA THR A 84 -16.92 5.58 -12.87
C THR A 84 -16.44 7.00 -12.50
N PRO A 85 -15.22 7.19 -11.98
CA PRO A 85 -14.67 8.54 -11.78
C PRO A 85 -14.71 9.28 -13.11
N GLN A 86 -15.25 10.51 -13.14
CA GLN A 86 -15.19 11.37 -14.32
C GLN A 86 -13.77 11.34 -14.91
N PRO A 87 -13.60 11.22 -16.25
CA PRO A 87 -12.33 11.56 -16.84
C PRO A 87 -12.03 13.00 -16.44
N ARG A 88 -10.97 13.20 -15.65
CA ARG A 88 -10.48 14.53 -15.30
C ARG A 88 -10.40 15.35 -16.60
N PRO A 89 -10.73 16.66 -16.58
CA PRO A 89 -10.63 17.51 -17.76
C PRO A 89 -9.32 17.22 -18.48
N LYS A 90 -9.37 16.85 -19.77
CA LYS A 90 -8.17 16.65 -20.57
C LYS A 90 -7.29 17.88 -20.34
N ALA A 91 -6.13 17.68 -19.71
CA ALA A 91 -5.18 18.75 -19.49
C ALA A 91 -4.95 19.40 -20.85
N GLN A 92 -5.17 20.71 -20.93
CA GLN A 92 -4.84 21.50 -22.11
C GLN A 92 -3.42 21.13 -22.54
N PRO A 93 -3.13 20.99 -23.85
CA PRO A 93 -1.79 20.68 -24.31
C PRO A 93 -0.86 21.78 -23.80
N ARG A 94 -0.12 21.47 -22.73
CA ARG A 94 0.94 22.33 -22.23
C ARG A 94 1.94 22.49 -23.36
N LYS A 95 2.42 23.72 -23.59
CA LYS A 95 3.59 23.95 -24.44
C LYS A 95 4.67 22.93 -24.02
N PRO A 96 5.35 22.25 -24.96
CA PRO A 96 6.33 21.22 -24.60
C PRO A 96 7.47 21.87 -23.81
N GLU A 97 7.37 21.83 -22.48
CA GLU A 97 8.50 22.05 -21.58
C GLU A 97 9.52 20.93 -21.88
N SER A 98 10.81 21.24 -21.82
CA SER A 98 11.82 20.20 -22.06
C SER A 98 11.65 19.07 -21.03
N VAL A 99 11.73 17.82 -21.50
CA VAL A 99 11.58 16.62 -20.65
C VAL A 99 12.46 16.69 -19.39
N ALA A 100 13.68 17.24 -19.49
CA ALA A 100 14.58 17.44 -18.36
C ALA A 100 14.00 18.29 -17.21
N ILE A 101 13.28 19.37 -17.53
CA ILE A 101 12.62 20.24 -16.52
C ILE A 101 11.48 19.46 -15.85
N GLU A 102 10.72 18.70 -16.62
CA GLU A 102 9.63 17.88 -16.09
C GLU A 102 10.13 16.73 -15.20
N LEU A 103 11.24 16.10 -15.57
CA LEU A 103 11.92 15.11 -14.73
C LEU A 103 12.38 15.73 -13.40
N THR A 104 12.94 16.94 -13.45
CA THR A 104 13.33 17.68 -12.24
C THR A 104 12.13 17.95 -11.34
N LYS A 105 11.01 18.37 -11.93
CA LYS A 105 9.74 18.62 -11.23
C LYS A 105 9.16 17.34 -10.65
N LEU A 106 9.24 16.21 -11.37
CA LEU A 106 8.82 14.90 -10.89
C LEU A 106 9.59 14.51 -9.62
N VAL A 107 10.92 14.62 -9.65
CA VAL A 107 11.78 14.33 -8.49
C VAL A 107 11.45 15.25 -7.31
N GLN A 108 11.17 16.53 -7.59
CA GLN A 108 10.77 17.47 -6.55
C GLN A 108 9.42 17.11 -5.92
N LEU A 109 8.41 16.76 -6.72
CA LEU A 109 7.11 16.32 -6.23
C LEU A 109 7.21 15.05 -5.38
N PHE A 110 8.01 14.09 -5.83
CA PHE A 110 8.29 12.86 -5.09
C PHE A 110 8.96 13.17 -3.74
N SER A 111 9.97 14.04 -3.73
CA SER A 111 10.67 14.44 -2.49
C SER A 111 9.79 15.17 -1.49
N ARG A 112 8.71 15.82 -1.95
CA ARG A 112 7.71 16.50 -1.11
C ARG A 112 6.60 15.57 -0.62
N GLY A 113 6.65 14.28 -0.93
CA GLY A 113 5.64 13.30 -0.54
C GLY A 113 4.30 13.44 -1.28
N ARG A 114 4.24 14.14 -2.42
CA ARG A 114 3.00 14.38 -3.18
C ARG A 114 2.65 13.17 -4.07
N ILE A 115 2.46 12.01 -3.45
CA ILE A 115 2.44 10.69 -4.12
C ILE A 115 1.45 10.63 -5.28
N ALA A 116 0.21 11.12 -5.11
CA ALA A 116 -0.81 11.05 -6.15
C ALA A 116 -0.46 11.86 -7.41
N GLU A 117 0.08 13.07 -7.23
CA GLU A 117 0.50 13.93 -8.33
C GLU A 117 1.81 13.45 -8.97
N THR A 118 2.69 12.86 -8.16
CA THR A 118 3.92 12.23 -8.61
C THR A 118 3.63 11.03 -9.51
N GLU A 119 2.74 10.12 -9.06
CA GLU A 119 2.33 8.96 -9.86
C GLU A 119 1.70 9.40 -11.19
N LEU A 120 0.82 10.40 -11.15
CA LEU A 120 0.18 10.91 -12.35
C LEU A 120 1.18 11.52 -13.33
N MET A 121 2.12 12.32 -12.83
CA MET A 121 3.18 12.92 -13.65
C MET A 121 4.14 11.86 -14.20
N ALA A 122 4.52 10.85 -13.41
CA ALA A 122 5.38 9.77 -13.87
C ALA A 122 4.74 8.96 -14.99
N ARG A 123 3.46 8.58 -14.85
CA ARG A 123 2.70 7.88 -15.90
C ARG A 123 2.57 8.74 -17.16
N ASP A 124 2.35 10.04 -17.00
CA ASP A 124 2.26 10.96 -18.13
C ASP A 124 3.60 11.09 -18.89
N LEU A 125 4.70 11.21 -18.15
CA LEU A 125 6.05 11.22 -18.72
C LEU A 125 6.39 9.93 -19.43
N ILE A 126 6.01 8.76 -18.89
CA ILE A 126 6.21 7.47 -19.57
C ILE A 126 5.48 7.42 -20.92
N ARG A 127 4.25 7.96 -20.99
CA ARG A 127 3.49 7.99 -22.25
C ARG A 127 4.13 8.89 -23.30
N ARG A 128 4.74 10.00 -22.89
CA ARG A 128 5.36 10.99 -23.79
C ARG A 128 6.83 10.70 -24.11
N ALA A 129 7.56 10.14 -23.15
CA ALA A 129 8.99 9.89 -23.19
C ALA A 129 9.31 8.51 -22.55
N PRO A 130 9.01 7.41 -23.28
CA PRO A 130 9.12 6.04 -22.73
C PRO A 130 10.56 5.58 -22.50
N LYS A 131 11.57 6.30 -22.99
CA LYS A 131 12.99 5.96 -22.82
C LYS A 131 13.62 6.56 -21.56
N GLU A 132 12.87 7.35 -20.79
CA GLU A 132 13.39 7.96 -19.57
C GLU A 132 13.31 6.97 -18.40
N ALA A 133 14.43 6.68 -17.74
CA ALA A 133 14.48 5.70 -16.64
C ALA A 133 13.82 6.20 -15.35
N ILE A 134 13.96 7.50 -15.04
CA ILE A 134 13.55 8.09 -13.76
C ILE A 134 12.06 7.90 -13.45
N PRO A 135 11.11 8.15 -14.38
CA PRO A 135 9.68 7.91 -14.13
C PRO A 135 9.35 6.48 -13.72
N TYR A 136 10.01 5.49 -14.33
CA TYR A 136 9.83 4.09 -13.95
C TYR A 136 10.39 3.81 -12.55
N GLY A 137 11.58 4.32 -12.21
CA GLY A 137 12.14 4.17 -10.87
C GLY A 137 11.24 4.77 -9.78
N VAL A 138 10.68 5.96 -10.03
CA VAL A 138 9.74 6.62 -9.11
C VAL A 138 8.44 5.83 -8.95
N LEU A 139 7.87 5.31 -10.05
CA LEU A 139 6.70 4.42 -9.95
C LEU A 139 7.02 3.13 -9.20
N GLY A 140 8.21 2.56 -9.39
CA GLY A 140 8.68 1.40 -8.64
C GLY A 140 8.72 1.65 -7.14
N ASP A 141 9.26 2.79 -6.70
CA ASP A 141 9.25 3.21 -5.28
C ASP A 141 7.82 3.38 -4.74
N ILE A 142 6.92 4.01 -5.50
CA ILE A 142 5.51 4.21 -5.11
C ILE A 142 4.78 2.86 -4.99
N LEU A 143 4.91 1.98 -5.98
CA LEU A 143 4.26 0.66 -5.99
C LEU A 143 4.80 -0.24 -4.86
N ARG A 144 6.11 -0.18 -4.60
CA ARG A 144 6.72 -0.88 -3.45
C ARG A 144 6.11 -0.41 -2.14
N SER A 145 5.95 0.91 -1.95
CA SER A 145 5.33 1.45 -0.73
C SER A 145 3.87 1.01 -0.52
N ARG A 146 3.18 0.60 -1.59
CA ARG A 146 1.82 0.02 -1.55
C ARG A 146 1.79 -1.49 -1.39
N GLY A 147 2.94 -2.16 -1.31
CA GLY A 147 3.05 -3.62 -1.21
C GLY A 147 2.86 -4.37 -2.54
N ASN A 148 2.74 -3.67 -3.68
CA ASN A 148 2.64 -4.31 -4.98
C ASN A 148 4.05 -4.62 -5.53
N LEU A 149 4.68 -5.64 -4.97
CA LEU A 149 6.09 -5.98 -5.21
C LEU A 149 6.36 -6.43 -6.64
N VAL A 150 5.43 -7.20 -7.24
CA VAL A 150 5.57 -7.70 -8.62
C VAL A 150 5.58 -6.56 -9.62
N GLU A 151 4.64 -5.63 -9.50
CA GLU A 151 4.55 -4.50 -10.42
C GLU A 151 5.68 -3.49 -10.17
N ALA A 152 6.07 -3.30 -8.90
CA ALA A 152 7.26 -2.52 -8.55
C ALA A 152 8.52 -3.11 -9.21
N ALA A 153 8.74 -4.43 -9.12
CA ALA A 153 9.87 -5.10 -9.74
C ALA A 153 9.90 -4.86 -11.26
N LYS A 154 8.76 -4.94 -11.94
CA LYS A 154 8.65 -4.63 -13.38
C LYS A 154 9.07 -3.19 -13.68
N MET A 155 8.64 -2.22 -12.88
CA MET A 155 9.03 -0.83 -13.08
C MET A 155 10.55 -0.63 -12.90
N TYR A 156 11.17 -1.30 -11.93
CA TYR A 156 12.63 -1.28 -11.80
C TYR A 156 13.36 -1.96 -12.95
N ALA A 157 12.79 -3.03 -13.52
CA ALA A 157 13.34 -3.67 -14.72
C ALA A 157 13.39 -2.69 -15.90
N PHE A 158 12.28 -1.96 -16.14
CA PHE A 158 12.24 -0.93 -17.17
C PHE A 158 13.24 0.19 -16.89
N ALA A 159 13.32 0.68 -15.65
CA ALA A 159 14.32 1.69 -15.28
C ALA A 159 15.75 1.22 -15.56
N ALA A 160 16.09 -0.02 -15.20
CA ALA A 160 17.41 -0.61 -15.45
C ALA A 160 17.70 -0.82 -16.95
N GLN A 161 16.68 -1.08 -17.77
CA GLN A 161 16.84 -1.21 -19.21
C GLN A 161 17.21 0.12 -19.87
N PHE A 162 16.60 1.21 -19.41
CA PHE A 162 16.83 2.55 -19.96
C PHE A 162 18.04 3.26 -19.34
N ASP A 163 18.42 2.92 -18.11
CA ASP A 163 19.65 3.36 -17.45
C ASP A 163 20.40 2.17 -16.85
N SER A 164 21.08 1.44 -17.73
CA SER A 164 21.85 0.24 -17.39
C SER A 164 23.14 0.51 -16.60
N ARG A 165 23.58 1.77 -16.58
CA ARG A 165 24.78 2.20 -15.82
C ARG A 165 24.49 2.39 -14.35
N ASN A 166 23.22 2.49 -13.96
CA ASN A 166 22.82 2.70 -12.58
C ASN A 166 22.58 1.36 -11.86
N PRO A 167 23.49 0.95 -10.95
CA PRO A 167 23.39 -0.34 -10.26
C PRO A 167 22.25 -0.38 -9.23
N ILE A 168 21.59 0.75 -8.96
CA ILE A 168 20.47 0.82 -8.01
C ILE A 168 19.24 0.12 -8.61
N TYR A 169 18.93 0.34 -9.88
CA TYR A 169 17.72 -0.21 -10.49
C TYR A 169 17.78 -1.74 -10.62
N GLN A 170 18.93 -2.28 -11.02
CA GLN A 170 19.14 -3.72 -11.11
C GLN A 170 19.00 -4.40 -9.74
N ARG A 171 19.68 -3.88 -8.72
CA ARG A 171 19.55 -4.41 -7.35
C ARG A 171 18.12 -4.34 -6.82
N ARG A 172 17.42 -3.22 -7.03
CA ARG A 172 16.01 -3.08 -6.60
C ARG A 172 15.08 -4.04 -7.33
N HIS A 173 15.34 -4.33 -8.60
CA HIS A 173 14.59 -5.33 -9.36
C HIS A 173 14.76 -6.74 -8.75
N GLU A 174 16.01 -7.15 -8.48
CA GLU A 174 16.34 -8.46 -7.90
C GLU A 174 15.79 -8.62 -6.48
N GLU A 175 15.92 -7.58 -5.64
CA GLU A 175 15.34 -7.53 -4.29
C GLU A 175 13.82 -7.76 -4.30
N LEU A 176 13.12 -7.17 -5.28
CA LEU A 176 11.67 -7.25 -5.34
C LEU A 176 11.17 -8.54 -6.01
N ILE A 177 11.90 -9.08 -6.97
CA ILE A 177 11.60 -10.41 -7.51
C ILE A 177 11.74 -11.47 -6.43
N SER A 178 12.84 -11.45 -5.66
CA SER A 178 13.05 -12.41 -4.58
C SER A 178 11.97 -12.27 -3.50
N ALA A 179 11.62 -11.05 -3.10
CA ALA A 179 10.52 -10.81 -2.17
C ALA A 179 9.15 -11.27 -2.71
N ALA A 180 8.85 -11.05 -4.00
CA ALA A 180 7.62 -11.49 -4.62
C ALA A 180 7.54 -13.01 -4.82
N GLN A 181 8.66 -13.66 -5.12
CA GLN A 181 8.75 -15.12 -5.20
C GLN A 181 8.53 -15.75 -3.83
N ILE A 182 9.09 -15.19 -2.76
CA ILE A 182 8.79 -15.64 -1.39
C ILE A 182 7.28 -15.54 -1.12
N SER A 183 6.63 -14.43 -1.47
CA SER A 183 5.16 -14.27 -1.32
C SER A 183 4.33 -15.23 -2.19
N THR A 184 4.83 -15.63 -3.36
CA THR A 184 4.10 -16.54 -4.27
C THR A 184 4.35 -18.01 -3.91
N SER A 185 5.56 -18.36 -3.49
CA SER A 185 5.92 -19.67 -2.96
C SER A 185 5.22 -19.97 -1.62
N THR A 186 4.91 -18.95 -0.81
CA THR A 186 4.03 -19.12 0.36
C THR A 186 2.57 -19.46 0.01
N VAL A 187 2.12 -19.27 -1.24
CA VAL A 187 0.77 -19.67 -1.69
C VAL A 187 0.69 -21.15 -2.10
N HIS A 188 1.81 -21.76 -2.49
CA HIS A 188 1.86 -23.20 -2.83
C HIS A 188 2.38 -24.11 -1.70
N ILE A 189 2.86 -23.55 -0.59
CA ILE A 189 3.17 -24.28 0.66
C ILE A 189 2.21 -23.81 1.77
N GLY A 190 0.93 -23.64 1.41
CA GLY A 190 -0.08 -22.99 2.26
C GLY A 190 -1.20 -23.89 2.75
N ARG A 191 -0.98 -25.21 2.88
CA ARG A 191 -1.94 -26.07 3.59
C ARG A 191 -1.48 -26.56 4.97
N ASP A 192 -0.19 -26.48 5.30
CA ASP A 192 0.30 -26.95 6.59
C ASP A 192 1.37 -26.01 7.15
N ARG A 193 0.93 -24.98 7.88
CA ARG A 193 1.54 -24.36 9.08
C ARG A 193 1.13 -22.90 9.19
N GLU A 194 0.00 -22.67 9.86
CA GLU A 194 -0.15 -21.49 10.69
C GLU A 194 0.92 -21.53 11.79
N ALA A 195 2.07 -20.95 11.51
CA ALA A 195 2.91 -20.34 12.52
C ALA A 195 3.12 -18.91 12.08
N ARG A 196 2.22 -18.02 12.52
CA ARG A 196 2.56 -16.60 12.63
C ARG A 196 3.92 -16.54 13.33
N PRO A 197 4.93 -15.78 12.86
CA PRO A 197 6.14 -15.61 13.65
C PRO A 197 5.69 -15.05 14.99
N GLY A 198 5.85 -15.84 16.05
CA GLY A 198 5.48 -15.42 17.39
C GLY A 198 6.17 -14.10 17.73
N PRO A 199 5.71 -13.37 18.76
CA PRO A 199 6.46 -12.23 19.30
C PRO A 199 7.92 -12.65 19.50
N PRO A 200 8.90 -11.72 19.41
CA PRO A 200 10.35 -12.02 19.45
C PRO A 200 10.73 -12.70 20.77
N MET A 201 10.47 -14.01 20.87
CA MET A 201 10.40 -14.75 22.12
C MET A 201 11.80 -14.90 22.70
N VAL A 202 12.80 -15.05 21.82
CA VAL A 202 14.21 -15.06 22.19
C VAL A 202 14.61 -13.73 22.84
N ALA A 203 14.22 -12.59 22.25
CA ALA A 203 14.52 -11.28 22.81
C ALA A 203 13.84 -11.09 24.18
N ALA A 204 12.58 -11.52 24.30
CA ALA A 204 11.84 -11.44 25.56
C ALA A 204 12.47 -12.33 26.66
N ILE A 205 12.88 -13.55 26.33
CA ILE A 205 13.57 -14.45 27.27
C ILE A 205 14.91 -13.86 27.70
N VAL A 206 15.71 -13.36 26.76
CA VAL A 206 17.02 -12.72 27.06
C VAL A 206 16.80 -11.50 27.95
N ALA A 207 15.86 -10.62 27.61
CA ALA A 207 15.55 -9.44 28.42
C ALA A 207 15.09 -9.82 29.83
N PHE A 208 14.23 -10.83 29.96
CA PHE A 208 13.74 -11.32 31.25
C PHE A 208 14.87 -11.87 32.13
N MET A 209 15.71 -12.76 31.58
CA MET A 209 16.88 -13.29 32.28
C MET A 209 17.86 -12.18 32.68
N ALA A 210 18.06 -11.21 31.79
CA ALA A 210 18.92 -10.07 32.04
C ALA A 210 18.36 -9.13 33.12
N GLY A 211 17.04 -8.99 33.21
CA GLY A 211 16.36 -8.25 34.28
C GLY A 211 16.53 -8.93 35.64
N ILE A 212 16.41 -10.26 35.70
CA ILE A 212 16.68 -11.05 36.92
C ILE A 212 18.14 -10.87 37.34
N TYR A 213 19.08 -11.00 36.39
CA TYR A 213 20.49 -10.75 36.65
C TYR A 213 20.73 -9.37 37.25
N LEU A 214 20.12 -8.33 36.68
CA LEU A 214 20.30 -6.96 37.16
C LEU A 214 19.80 -6.77 38.60
N VAL A 215 18.69 -7.42 38.97
CA VAL A 215 18.13 -7.32 40.33
C VAL A 215 18.97 -8.09 41.36
N LEU A 216 19.56 -9.22 40.96
CA LEU A 216 20.30 -10.10 41.87
C LEU A 216 21.79 -9.75 41.97
N SER A 217 22.37 -9.20 40.90
CA SER A 217 23.80 -8.88 40.85
C SER A 217 24.14 -7.68 41.74
N ARG A 218 25.28 -7.78 42.43
CA ARG A 218 25.85 -6.69 43.23
C ARG A 218 27.25 -6.42 42.72
N GLU A 219 27.34 -5.54 41.74
CA GLU A 219 28.61 -5.15 41.12
C GLU A 219 29.01 -3.72 41.54
N ALA A 220 30.31 -3.48 41.58
CA ALA A 220 30.84 -2.13 41.78
C ALA A 220 30.71 -1.29 40.50
N PRO A 221 30.39 0.01 40.59
CA PRO A 221 30.39 0.89 39.44
C PRO A 221 31.78 1.04 38.83
N ILE A 222 31.87 1.08 37.50
CA ILE A 222 33.16 1.23 36.78
C ILE A 222 33.54 2.71 36.63
N PHE A 223 32.55 3.61 36.59
CA PHE A 223 32.76 5.02 36.30
C PHE A 223 32.31 5.96 37.42
N PRO A 224 32.74 5.77 38.69
CA PRO A 224 32.24 6.56 39.82
C PRO A 224 32.49 8.08 39.68
N GLY A 225 33.52 8.48 38.92
CA GLY A 225 33.87 9.88 38.68
C GLY A 225 33.06 10.58 37.59
N VAL A 226 32.16 9.88 36.87
CA VAL A 226 31.38 10.45 35.76
C VAL A 226 29.92 10.60 36.21
N PRO A 227 29.43 11.83 36.51
CA PRO A 227 28.12 12.02 37.14
C PRO A 227 26.92 11.44 36.38
N VAL A 228 27.03 11.33 35.05
CA VAL A 228 25.95 10.85 34.19
C VAL A 228 25.79 9.32 34.18
N VAL A 229 26.84 8.57 34.54
CA VAL A 229 26.86 7.09 34.55
C VAL A 229 27.60 6.55 35.78
N SER A 230 27.56 7.30 36.89
CA SER A 230 28.35 7.01 38.09
C SER A 230 27.97 5.71 38.77
N THR A 231 26.76 5.20 38.53
CA THR A 231 26.30 3.91 39.06
C THR A 231 26.35 2.78 38.03
N PHE A 232 26.92 3.01 36.84
CA PHE A 232 26.95 1.98 35.79
C PHE A 232 27.97 0.89 36.12
N THR A 233 27.49 -0.34 36.13
CA THR A 233 28.28 -1.56 36.33
C THR A 233 28.56 -2.25 35.00
N LEU A 234 29.52 -3.17 34.98
CA LEU A 234 29.87 -3.90 33.76
C LEU A 234 28.71 -4.77 33.31
N GLY A 235 28.07 -5.43 34.26
CA GLY A 235 26.91 -6.27 34.07
C GLY A 235 25.72 -5.51 33.52
N LEU A 236 25.43 -4.31 34.03
CA LEU A 236 24.37 -3.45 33.48
C LEU A 236 24.65 -3.10 32.02
N MET A 237 25.87 -2.67 31.69
CA MET A 237 26.24 -2.33 30.32
C MET A 237 26.13 -3.56 29.40
N GLY A 238 26.60 -4.71 29.85
CA GLY A 238 26.45 -5.97 29.12
C GLY A 238 24.98 -6.33 28.87
N VAL A 239 24.15 -6.29 29.92
CA VAL A 239 22.71 -6.56 29.85
C VAL A 239 22.01 -5.65 28.84
N LEU A 240 22.25 -4.34 28.90
CA LEU A 240 21.64 -3.37 27.97
C LEU A 240 22.05 -3.66 26.53
N PHE A 241 23.35 -3.87 26.28
CA PHE A 241 23.89 -4.06 24.95
C PHE A 241 23.45 -5.39 24.32
N PHE A 242 23.60 -6.51 25.03
CA PHE A 242 23.26 -7.84 24.50
C PHE A 242 21.75 -8.04 24.38
N SER A 243 20.94 -7.46 25.26
CA SER A 243 19.48 -7.46 25.10
C SER A 243 19.05 -6.63 23.88
N GLY A 244 19.78 -5.54 23.59
CA GLY A 244 19.67 -4.82 22.32
C GLY A 244 19.93 -5.74 21.12
N ILE A 245 21.08 -6.43 21.10
CA ILE A 245 21.44 -7.36 20.00
C ILE A 245 20.35 -8.42 19.82
N ALA A 246 19.93 -9.09 20.91
CA ALA A 246 18.89 -10.10 20.85
C ALA A 246 17.57 -9.55 20.27
N THR A 247 17.19 -8.34 20.66
CA THR A 247 15.99 -7.65 20.16
C THR A 247 16.10 -7.33 18.67
N GLY A 248 17.20 -6.70 18.24
CA GLY A 248 17.44 -6.38 16.84
C GLY A 248 17.46 -7.61 15.94
N SER A 249 18.20 -8.64 16.35
CA SER A 249 18.30 -9.91 15.64
C SER A 249 16.95 -10.61 15.57
N SER A 250 16.20 -10.66 16.67
CA SER A 250 14.90 -11.36 16.71
C SER A 250 13.85 -10.65 15.87
N LEU A 251 13.80 -9.32 15.88
CA LEU A 251 12.91 -8.55 15.01
C LEU A 251 13.26 -8.73 13.53
N ALA A 252 14.54 -8.74 13.16
CA ALA A 252 14.98 -9.00 11.79
C ALA A 252 14.65 -10.43 11.35
N MET A 253 15.01 -11.45 12.14
CA MET A 253 14.75 -12.86 11.83
C MET A 253 13.24 -13.18 11.77
N GLY A 254 12.44 -12.53 12.61
CA GLY A 254 10.98 -12.66 12.58
C GLY A 254 10.31 -12.01 11.36
N GLY A 255 11.04 -11.30 10.50
CA GLY A 255 10.49 -10.55 9.37
C GLY A 255 9.75 -9.27 9.78
N TRP A 256 10.00 -8.76 11.00
CA TRP A 256 9.42 -7.51 11.49
C TRP A 256 10.23 -6.28 11.05
N LEU A 257 11.46 -6.48 10.58
CA LEU A 257 12.31 -5.43 10.01
C LEU A 257 12.63 -5.74 8.55
N ASP A 258 12.63 -4.68 7.73
CA ASP A 258 13.11 -4.70 6.35
C ASP A 258 14.63 -4.89 6.31
N ARG A 259 15.20 -5.20 5.14
CA ARG A 259 16.66 -5.28 4.96
C ARG A 259 17.34 -3.98 5.38
N TYR A 260 18.44 -4.05 6.11
CA TYR A 260 19.10 -2.89 6.72
C TYR A 260 19.51 -1.86 5.67
N GLN A 261 20.07 -2.31 4.53
CA GLN A 261 20.49 -1.44 3.43
C GLN A 261 19.31 -0.77 2.71
N SER A 262 18.16 -1.43 2.64
CA SER A 262 16.97 -0.91 1.94
C SER A 262 16.39 0.34 2.62
N THR A 263 16.61 0.46 3.93
CA THR A 263 16.22 1.60 4.77
C THR A 263 17.20 2.77 4.65
N SER A 264 18.40 2.55 4.11
CA SER A 264 19.50 3.53 4.07
C SER A 264 19.48 4.43 2.84
N THR A 265 18.93 3.98 1.69
CA THR A 265 18.96 4.78 0.44
C THR A 265 17.72 4.59 -0.45
N ASN A 266 17.14 5.71 -0.90
CA ASN A 266 15.99 5.74 -1.80
C ASN A 266 16.43 5.47 -3.27
N ALA A 267 15.51 5.24 -4.23
CA ALA A 267 15.88 4.96 -5.64
C ALA A 267 16.66 6.08 -6.35
N LEU A 268 16.69 7.27 -5.75
CA LEU A 268 17.47 8.44 -6.16
C LEU A 268 18.87 8.51 -5.53
N GLY A 269 19.31 7.49 -4.80
CA GLY A 269 20.61 7.46 -4.12
C GLY A 269 20.73 8.38 -2.90
N ARG A 270 19.62 9.03 -2.48
CA ARG A 270 19.60 9.87 -1.28
C ARG A 270 19.59 9.01 -0.02
N ARG A 271 20.47 9.34 0.93
CA ARG A 271 20.52 8.70 2.26
C ARG A 271 19.24 9.00 3.03
N SER A 272 18.62 7.97 3.57
CA SER A 272 17.42 8.07 4.40
C SER A 272 17.71 8.83 5.70
N PRO A 273 16.73 9.59 6.23
CA PRO A 273 16.82 10.22 7.54
C PRO A 273 17.24 9.26 8.67
N THR A 274 16.98 7.95 8.51
CA THR A 274 17.38 6.91 9.46
C THR A 274 18.89 6.86 9.73
N VAL A 275 19.73 7.17 8.73
CA VAL A 275 21.20 7.18 8.91
C VAL A 275 21.64 8.35 9.78
N VAL A 276 21.03 9.52 9.59
CA VAL A 276 21.28 10.71 10.43
C VAL A 276 20.79 10.46 11.86
N LEU A 277 19.65 9.77 11.99
CA LEU A 277 19.09 9.37 13.27
C LEU A 277 20.02 8.43 14.06
N GLY A 278 20.72 7.52 13.36
CA GLY A 278 21.66 6.57 13.96
C GLY A 278 22.81 7.26 14.71
N PHE A 279 23.38 8.33 14.14
CA PHE A 279 24.45 9.09 14.81
C PHE A 279 23.95 9.85 16.04
N VAL A 280 22.75 10.44 15.97
CA VAL A 280 22.14 11.15 17.10
C VAL A 280 21.79 10.18 18.22
N ALA A 281 21.28 9.00 17.89
CA ALA A 281 20.86 8.00 18.87
C ALA A 281 22.02 7.38 19.67
N ILE A 282 23.24 7.37 19.12
CA ILE A 282 24.45 6.97 19.85
C ILE A 282 24.75 7.97 20.98
N ILE A 283 24.52 9.27 20.73
CA ILE A 283 24.75 10.34 21.71
C ILE A 283 23.59 10.42 22.70
N ASN A 284 22.36 10.44 22.20
CA ASN A 284 21.16 10.49 23.03
C ASN A 284 19.96 9.90 22.28
N PHE A 285 19.55 8.70 22.72
CA PHE A 285 18.44 7.96 22.17
C PHE A 285 17.11 8.74 22.22
N TRP A 286 16.81 9.42 23.34
CA TRP A 286 15.54 10.14 23.48
C TRP A 286 15.47 11.36 22.56
N ALA A 287 16.57 12.09 22.41
CA ALA A 287 16.67 13.18 21.43
C ALA A 287 16.47 12.65 20.01
N ALA A 288 17.06 11.51 19.67
CA ALA A 288 16.86 10.86 18.38
C ALA A 288 15.42 10.38 18.17
N ALA A 289 14.79 9.79 19.19
CA ALA A 289 13.40 9.33 19.14
C ALA A 289 12.42 10.51 18.98
N LEU A 290 12.64 11.62 19.69
CA LEU A 290 11.86 12.85 19.55
C LEU A 290 12.04 13.48 18.17
N LEU A 291 13.28 13.55 17.67
CA LEU A 291 13.57 14.03 16.32
C LEU A 291 12.87 13.16 15.27
N TYR A 292 12.91 11.83 15.43
CA TYR A 292 12.22 10.90 14.56
C TYR A 292 10.71 11.10 14.57
N LEU A 293 10.12 11.28 15.75
CA LEU A 293 8.69 11.57 15.90
C LEU A 293 8.33 12.90 15.24
N PHE A 294 9.11 13.95 15.47
CA PHE A 294 8.89 15.28 14.90
C PHE A 294 8.96 15.27 13.37
N VAL A 295 10.01 14.66 12.80
CA VAL A 295 10.17 14.52 11.35
C VAL A 295 9.07 13.63 10.76
N GLY A 296 8.76 12.51 11.42
CA GLY A 296 7.73 11.58 10.99
C GLY A 296 6.32 12.20 10.96
N LEU A 297 5.96 13.00 11.98
CA LEU A 297 4.70 13.72 12.04
C LEU A 297 4.62 14.85 11.00
N GLY A 298 5.70 15.63 10.85
CA GLY A 298 5.74 16.74 9.90
C GLY A 298 5.70 16.30 8.44
N GLN A 299 6.37 15.19 8.11
CA GLN A 299 6.44 14.67 6.74
C GLN A 299 5.40 13.58 6.44
N ARG A 300 4.65 13.11 7.45
CA ARG A 300 3.78 11.92 7.39
C ARG A 300 4.49 10.70 6.78
N ALA A 301 5.78 10.56 7.06
CA ALA A 301 6.67 9.59 6.42
C ALA A 301 7.34 8.71 7.49
N PHE A 302 6.56 7.86 8.15
CA PHE A 302 7.10 6.87 9.09
C PHE A 302 7.64 5.65 8.34
N ASN A 303 8.83 5.22 8.72
CA ASN A 303 9.37 3.93 8.29
C ASN A 303 8.98 2.86 9.33
N TYR A 304 8.27 1.82 8.91
CA TYR A 304 7.77 0.78 9.83
C TYR A 304 8.90 0.11 10.62
N SER A 305 10.00 -0.25 9.96
CA SER A 305 11.15 -0.91 10.57
C SER A 305 11.84 0.00 11.59
N THR A 306 12.06 1.27 11.23
CA THR A 306 12.68 2.25 12.14
C THR A 306 11.78 2.51 13.35
N SER A 307 10.47 2.67 13.15
CA SER A 307 9.51 2.87 14.25
C SER A 307 9.47 1.68 15.21
N ARG A 308 9.55 0.45 14.69
CA ARG A 308 9.58 -0.78 15.52
C ARG A 308 10.85 -0.89 16.35
N VAL A 309 12.01 -0.60 15.77
CA VAL A 309 13.29 -0.60 16.53
C VAL A 309 13.26 0.48 17.61
N VAL A 310 12.88 1.72 17.28
CA VAL A 310 12.79 2.81 18.26
C VAL A 310 11.81 2.46 19.39
N GLY A 311 10.63 1.93 19.05
CA GLY A 311 9.65 1.49 20.03
C GLY A 311 10.15 0.36 20.93
N ALA A 312 10.77 -0.68 20.37
CA ALA A 312 11.31 -1.81 21.12
C ALA A 312 12.44 -1.38 22.08
N VAL A 313 13.34 -0.51 21.62
CA VAL A 313 14.41 0.06 22.44
C VAL A 313 13.85 0.89 23.59
N ALA A 314 12.82 1.72 23.34
CA ALA A 314 12.18 2.49 24.39
C ALA A 314 11.54 1.60 25.47
N VAL A 315 10.80 0.56 25.05
CA VAL A 315 10.18 -0.42 25.97
C VAL A 315 11.25 -1.13 26.81
N LEU A 316 12.31 -1.61 26.17
CA LEU A 316 13.38 -2.35 26.85
C LEU A 316 14.16 -1.46 27.82
N THR A 317 14.38 -0.19 27.47
CA THR A 317 15.02 0.80 28.36
C THR A 317 14.18 1.07 29.60
N LEU A 318 12.86 1.24 29.44
CA LEU A 318 11.94 1.44 30.56
C LEU A 318 11.84 0.19 31.43
N MET A 319 11.86 -1.00 30.83
CA MET A 319 11.90 -2.26 31.58
C MET A 319 13.15 -2.35 32.46
N PHE A 320 14.35 -2.14 31.90
CA PHE A 320 15.58 -2.19 32.68
C PHE A 320 15.68 -1.06 33.71
N THR A 321 15.08 0.09 33.44
CA THR A 321 14.90 1.14 34.45
C THR A 321 14.13 0.62 35.66
N GLY A 322 13.01 -0.08 35.43
CA GLY A 322 12.22 -0.67 36.51
C GLY A 322 13.02 -1.71 37.31
N CYS A 323 13.82 -2.54 36.63
CA CYS A 323 14.73 -3.47 37.29
C CYS A 323 15.84 -2.76 38.09
N ALA A 324 16.42 -1.68 37.55
CA ALA A 324 17.42 -0.87 38.26
C ALA A 324 16.82 -0.25 39.54
N PHE A 325 15.60 0.30 39.44
CA PHE A 325 14.85 0.81 40.58
C PHE A 325 14.63 -0.26 41.65
N ALA A 326 14.26 -1.48 41.24
CA ALA A 326 14.06 -2.60 42.18
C ALA A 326 15.36 -3.12 42.81
N SER A 327 16.50 -2.99 42.12
CA SER A 327 17.81 -3.47 42.60
C SER A 327 18.40 -2.60 43.73
N TYR A 328 18.03 -1.31 43.79
CA TYR A 328 18.67 -0.26 44.61
C TYR A 328 20.19 -0.10 44.41
N ALA A 329 20.81 -0.86 43.51
CA ALA A 329 22.25 -0.85 43.26
C ALA A 329 22.65 0.15 42.16
N VAL A 330 21.71 0.49 41.28
CA VAL A 330 21.91 1.36 40.12
C VAL A 330 20.86 2.48 40.15
N ASP A 331 21.29 3.71 39.87
CA ASP A 331 20.36 4.83 39.73
C ASP A 331 19.49 4.68 38.48
N ALA A 332 18.19 4.48 38.69
CA ALA A 332 17.20 4.37 37.63
C ALA A 332 17.17 5.62 36.73
N GLY A 333 17.45 6.81 37.27
CA GLY A 333 17.51 8.04 36.49
C GLY A 333 18.60 8.00 35.41
N GLN A 334 19.78 7.48 35.75
CA GLN A 334 20.88 7.30 34.79
C GLN A 334 20.53 6.25 33.73
N VAL A 335 19.84 5.17 34.12
CA VAL A 335 19.40 4.11 33.19
C VAL A 335 18.35 4.62 32.21
N VAL A 336 17.36 5.40 32.64
CA VAL A 336 16.41 6.04 31.71
C VAL A 336 17.17 6.95 30.76
N ALA A 337 18.00 7.85 31.29
CA ALA A 337 18.63 8.89 30.49
C ALA A 337 19.60 8.33 29.44
N TRP A 338 20.37 7.27 29.78
CA TRP A 338 21.50 6.81 28.98
C TRP A 338 21.43 5.35 28.56
N GLY A 339 20.63 4.51 29.23
CA GLY A 339 20.53 3.08 28.94
C GLY A 339 20.04 2.80 27.52
N GLY A 340 19.16 3.66 26.99
CA GLY A 340 18.65 3.56 25.63
C GLY A 340 19.72 3.65 24.54
N ASN A 341 20.84 4.36 24.79
CA ASN A 341 21.93 4.48 23.82
C ASN A 341 22.59 3.11 23.57
N LEU A 342 22.88 2.36 24.64
CA LEU A 342 23.50 1.04 24.56
C LEU A 342 22.54 0.01 23.95
N VAL A 343 21.27 0.04 24.37
CA VAL A 343 20.25 -0.86 23.83
C VAL A 343 20.04 -0.60 22.34
N TYR A 344 19.98 0.66 21.91
CA TYR A 344 19.84 1.04 20.51
C TYR A 344 21.03 0.56 19.67
N LEU A 345 22.26 0.80 20.14
CA LEU A 345 23.47 0.38 19.46
C LEU A 345 23.49 -1.15 19.29
N GLY A 346 23.19 -1.89 20.36
CA GLY A 346 23.05 -3.35 20.30
C GLY A 346 21.98 -3.78 19.28
N ALA A 347 20.80 -3.13 19.29
CA ALA A 347 19.72 -3.45 18.37
C ALA A 347 20.09 -3.20 16.89
N LEU A 348 20.83 -2.14 16.58
CA LEU A 348 21.34 -1.93 15.22
C LEU A 348 22.32 -3.01 14.79
N ILE A 349 23.26 -3.39 15.66
CA ILE A 349 24.23 -4.46 15.37
C ILE A 349 23.50 -5.79 15.18
N GLY A 350 22.57 -6.13 16.06
CA GLY A 350 21.77 -7.36 15.94
C GLY A 350 20.97 -7.38 14.64
N TRP A 351 20.34 -6.27 14.27
CA TRP A 351 19.64 -6.15 13.00
C TRP A 351 20.58 -6.36 11.81
N MET A 352 21.73 -5.67 11.77
CA MET A 352 22.71 -5.79 10.69
C MET A 352 23.24 -7.22 10.53
N VAL A 353 23.59 -7.86 11.66
CA VAL A 353 24.13 -9.22 11.66
C VAL A 353 23.06 -10.22 11.22
N ALA A 354 21.85 -10.13 11.75
CA ALA A 354 20.76 -11.02 11.35
C ALA A 354 20.35 -10.85 9.88
N ASP A 355 20.44 -9.63 9.33
CA ASP A 355 20.22 -9.34 7.92
C ASP A 355 21.31 -9.95 7.02
N ALA A 356 22.55 -10.04 7.49
CA ALA A 356 23.64 -10.68 6.73
C ALA A 356 23.42 -12.18 6.51
N PHE A 357 22.60 -12.82 7.35
CA PHE A 357 22.22 -14.22 7.18
C PHE A 357 20.97 -14.39 6.25
N ARG A 358 20.72 -13.45 5.30
CA ARG A 358 19.47 -13.31 4.48
C ARG A 358 19.60 -12.72 3.05
#